data_AF-A0A0U1NN51-F1
#
_entry.id   AF-A0A0U1NN51-F1
#
_cell.length_a   1.000
_cell.length_b   1.000
_cell.length_c   1.000
_cell.angle_alpha   90.00
_cell.angle_beta   90.00
_cell.angle_gamma   90.00
#
_symmetry.space_group_name_H-M   'P 1'
#
loop_
_entity.id
_entity.type
_entity.pdbx_description
1 polymer ?
#
loop_
_entity_poly.entity_id
_entity_poly.type
_entity_poly.pdbx_seq_one_letter_code
_entity_poly.pdbx_strand_id
1 'polypeptide(L)'
;MKLKIFMEFGLASFFALSVMSTQGFASDVITGLDVKQAVIDRLADDGVIAKPHISERRRYYSCDAELKVTPKFDDNWDTARVVCPQVGQEWHILVRTGAITTPDTPDTNDSEVAGPEVVVLLASVKRGAIITDDIVALTPAPAGSRLGSFYRIEDVIGRRAKQSISAMQPLKARHLEHQWAVQSGQPVQIIQRLNGFEVSSVGKILEDAQIGDIVTVVNSRSGKEISALVESSKKVSPIANIN
;
A
#
# COMPACT_ATOMS: atom_id res chain seq x y z
N MET A 1 -48.42 -91.99 -7.15
CA MET A 1 -46.99 -92.37 -7.24
C MET A 1 -46.20 -91.36 -6.41
N LYS A 2 -45.50 -91.85 -5.36
CA LYS A 2 -44.30 -91.33 -4.65
C LYS A 2 -43.83 -89.89 -4.98
N LEU A 3 -43.34 -89.02 -4.08
CA LEU A 3 -42.88 -89.11 -2.70
C LEU A 3 -42.46 -87.67 -2.24
N LYS A 4 -42.58 -87.40 -0.94
CA LYS A 4 -42.03 -86.24 -0.19
C LYS A 4 -40.58 -85.90 -0.55
N ILE A 5 -40.17 -84.63 -0.38
CA ILE A 5 -38.94 -84.24 0.35
C ILE A 5 -39.16 -82.87 1.03
N PHE A 6 -38.96 -82.91 2.34
CA PHE A 6 -38.78 -81.81 3.30
C PHE A 6 -37.35 -81.27 3.15
N MET A 7 -37.12 -79.96 3.26
CA MET A 7 -35.86 -79.46 3.84
C MET A 7 -36.06 -78.08 4.47
N GLU A 8 -35.85 -78.04 5.77
CA GLU A 8 -35.85 -76.85 6.61
C GLU A 8 -34.47 -76.17 6.65
N PHE A 9 -34.45 -75.03 7.35
CA PHE A 9 -33.33 -74.35 8.02
C PHE A 9 -32.39 -73.49 7.20
N GLY A 10 -32.33 -72.21 7.62
CA GLY A 10 -31.22 -71.33 7.26
C GLY A 10 -31.50 -69.85 7.50
N LEU A 11 -31.83 -69.44 8.73
CA LEU A 11 -31.76 -68.04 9.14
C LEU A 11 -30.27 -67.65 9.27
N ALA A 12 -29.61 -67.36 8.15
CA ALA A 12 -28.25 -66.84 8.17
C ALA A 12 -28.32 -65.31 8.27
N SER A 13 -28.16 -64.84 9.51
CA SER A 13 -27.96 -63.44 9.87
C SER A 13 -26.84 -62.83 9.01
N PHE A 14 -27.19 -61.98 8.06
CA PHE A 14 -26.24 -61.18 7.29
C PHE A 14 -25.73 -60.07 8.21
N PHE A 15 -24.61 -60.34 8.89
CA PHE A 15 -23.89 -59.31 9.65
C PHE A 15 -23.27 -58.35 8.63
N ALA A 16 -24.00 -57.30 8.28
CA ALA A 16 -23.50 -56.21 7.45
C ALA A 16 -22.42 -55.46 8.23
N LEU A 17 -21.17 -55.89 8.07
CA LEU A 17 -20.00 -55.17 8.56
C LEU A 17 -19.90 -53.86 7.77
N SER A 18 -20.57 -52.81 8.26
CA SER A 18 -20.40 -51.45 7.74
C SER A 18 -18.96 -51.03 8.02
N VAL A 19 -18.11 -51.14 7.01
CA VAL A 19 -16.81 -50.48 7.00
C VAL A 19 -17.11 -48.99 6.96
N MET A 20 -17.14 -48.33 8.13
CA MET A 20 -17.06 -46.88 8.20
C MET A 20 -15.67 -46.50 7.67
N SER A 21 -15.60 -46.14 6.39
CA SER A 21 -14.44 -45.48 5.83
C SER A 21 -14.27 -44.15 6.55
N THR A 22 -13.43 -44.10 7.57
CA THR A 22 -12.97 -42.84 8.14
C THR A 22 -12.09 -42.17 7.10
N GLN A 23 -12.67 -41.29 6.29
CA GLN A 23 -11.91 -40.34 5.50
C GLN A 23 -11.17 -39.43 6.48
N GLY A 24 -9.91 -39.75 6.76
CA GLY A 24 -8.99 -38.82 7.40
C GLY A 24 -8.71 -37.70 6.41
N PHE A 25 -9.29 -36.53 6.64
CA PHE A 25 -8.85 -35.32 5.94
C PHE A 25 -7.47 -34.98 6.48
N ALA A 26 -6.43 -35.31 5.70
CA ALA A 26 -5.15 -34.65 5.88
C ALA A 26 -5.38 -33.18 5.53
N SER A 27 -5.29 -32.30 6.51
CA SER A 27 -5.35 -30.85 6.30
C SER A 27 -4.12 -30.46 5.48
N ASP A 28 -4.23 -30.48 4.17
CA ASP A 28 -3.09 -30.24 3.29
C ASP A 28 -2.67 -28.77 3.42
N VAL A 29 -1.36 -28.55 3.46
CA VAL A 29 -0.80 -27.22 3.67
C VAL A 29 -1.01 -26.41 2.40
N ILE A 30 -1.75 -25.31 2.47
CA ILE A 30 -1.94 -24.44 1.31
C ILE A 30 -0.60 -23.87 0.88
N THR A 31 -0.26 -24.06 -0.39
CA THR A 31 0.99 -23.62 -1.00
C THR A 31 0.80 -22.33 -1.79
N GLY A 32 1.90 -21.67 -2.11
CA GLY A 32 1.86 -20.51 -3.01
C GLY A 32 1.44 -20.88 -4.44
N LEU A 33 1.54 -22.16 -4.84
CA LEU A 33 1.00 -22.64 -6.11
C LEU A 33 -0.53 -22.67 -6.05
N ASP A 34 -1.12 -23.18 -4.96
CA ASP A 34 -2.58 -23.25 -4.79
C ASP A 34 -3.19 -21.84 -4.77
N VAL A 35 -2.55 -20.91 -4.07
CA VAL A 35 -2.95 -19.49 -4.08
C VAL A 35 -2.81 -18.88 -5.47
N LYS A 36 -1.73 -19.19 -6.20
CA LYS A 36 -1.53 -18.70 -7.57
C LYS A 36 -2.66 -19.19 -8.48
N GLN A 37 -3.03 -20.45 -8.37
CA GLN A 37 -4.09 -21.07 -9.16
C GLN A 37 -5.45 -20.46 -8.83
N ALA A 38 -5.81 -20.33 -7.54
CA ALA A 38 -7.07 -19.72 -7.11
C ALA A 38 -7.25 -18.29 -7.64
N VAL A 39 -6.17 -17.50 -7.71
CA VAL A 39 -6.22 -16.15 -8.30
C VAL A 39 -6.40 -16.22 -9.82
N ILE A 40 -5.71 -17.11 -10.52
CA ILE A 40 -5.87 -17.25 -11.98
C ILE A 40 -7.29 -17.67 -12.33
N ASP A 41 -7.83 -18.67 -11.64
CA ASP A 41 -9.16 -19.22 -11.93
C ASP A 41 -10.25 -18.17 -11.75
N ARG A 42 -10.26 -17.47 -10.60
CA ARG A 42 -11.26 -16.42 -10.34
C ARG A 42 -11.18 -15.28 -11.36
N LEU A 43 -9.98 -14.86 -11.75
CA LEU A 43 -9.83 -13.76 -12.72
C LEU A 43 -10.19 -14.21 -14.14
N ALA A 44 -10.00 -15.50 -14.47
CA ALA A 44 -10.43 -16.07 -15.74
C ALA A 44 -11.97 -16.04 -15.89
N ASP A 45 -12.72 -16.22 -14.80
CA ASP A 45 -14.18 -16.05 -14.79
C ASP A 45 -14.63 -14.64 -15.20
N ASP A 46 -13.80 -13.62 -14.92
CA ASP A 46 -14.03 -12.22 -15.29
C ASP A 46 -13.35 -11.84 -16.62
N GLY A 47 -12.82 -12.81 -17.37
CA GLY A 47 -12.11 -12.57 -18.64
C GLY A 47 -10.77 -11.85 -18.48
N VAL A 48 -10.20 -11.84 -17.28
CA VAL A 48 -8.95 -11.13 -16.96
C VAL A 48 -7.77 -12.11 -16.99
N ILE A 49 -6.75 -11.80 -17.79
CA ILE A 49 -5.51 -12.60 -17.81
C ILE A 49 -4.61 -12.15 -16.67
N ALA A 50 -4.27 -13.05 -15.74
CA ALA A 50 -3.44 -12.75 -14.58
C ALA A 50 -2.11 -13.50 -14.59
N LYS A 51 -1.05 -12.86 -14.07
CA LYS A 51 0.23 -13.49 -13.74
C LYS A 51 0.61 -13.21 -12.29
N PRO A 52 0.00 -13.92 -11.31
CA PRO A 52 0.16 -13.57 -9.91
C PRO A 52 1.61 -13.71 -9.43
N HIS A 53 2.12 -12.66 -8.79
CA HIS A 53 3.49 -12.61 -8.28
C HIS A 53 3.55 -13.16 -6.84
N ILE A 54 3.62 -14.48 -6.74
CA ILE A 54 3.73 -15.24 -5.50
C ILE A 54 4.70 -16.42 -5.68
N SER A 55 5.53 -16.67 -4.66
CA SER A 55 6.44 -17.82 -4.65
C SER A 55 5.66 -19.11 -4.43
N GLU A 56 5.77 -20.06 -5.35
CA GLU A 56 5.11 -21.38 -5.27
C GLU A 56 5.56 -22.20 -4.05
N ARG A 57 6.77 -21.93 -3.55
CA ARG A 57 7.33 -22.61 -2.37
C ARG A 57 6.81 -22.07 -1.05
N ARG A 58 6.07 -20.95 -1.06
CA ARG A 58 5.49 -20.39 0.16
C ARG A 58 4.46 -21.37 0.72
N ARG A 59 4.40 -21.47 2.05
CA ARG A 59 3.42 -22.29 2.78
C ARG A 59 2.53 -21.38 3.62
N TYR A 60 1.26 -21.73 3.70
CA TYR A 60 0.22 -21.07 4.48
C TYR A 60 -0.43 -22.07 5.43
N TYR A 61 -1.28 -21.60 6.33
CA TYR A 61 -2.10 -22.50 7.13
C TYR A 61 -3.02 -23.32 6.21
N SER A 62 -3.37 -24.52 6.64
CA SER A 62 -4.37 -25.35 5.98
C SER A 62 -5.69 -24.59 5.81
N CYS A 63 -6.43 -24.94 4.76
CA CYS A 63 -7.78 -24.46 4.55
C CYS A 63 -8.57 -25.57 3.87
N ASP A 64 -9.56 -26.13 4.58
CA ASP A 64 -10.45 -27.18 4.08
C ASP A 64 -11.58 -26.61 3.23
N ALA A 65 -11.73 -25.27 3.22
CA ALA A 65 -12.69 -24.54 2.41
C ALA A 65 -12.04 -23.91 1.17
N GLU A 66 -12.82 -23.70 0.12
CA GLU A 66 -12.37 -23.01 -1.08
C GLU A 66 -11.92 -21.57 -0.77
N LEU A 67 -10.78 -21.18 -1.32
CA LEU A 67 -10.20 -19.85 -1.10
C LEU A 67 -11.06 -18.77 -1.77
N LYS A 68 -11.49 -17.77 -1.01
CA LYS A 68 -12.22 -16.62 -1.55
C LYS A 68 -11.26 -15.57 -2.07
N VAL A 69 -11.39 -15.21 -3.34
CA VAL A 69 -10.57 -14.19 -4.01
C VAL A 69 -11.42 -12.98 -4.36
N THR A 70 -11.06 -11.81 -3.83
CA THR A 70 -11.76 -10.55 -4.08
C THR A 70 -10.77 -9.43 -4.44
N PRO A 71 -11.18 -8.39 -5.19
CA PRO A 71 -10.31 -7.25 -5.42
C PRO A 71 -10.09 -6.50 -4.10
N LYS A 72 -8.86 -5.96 -3.91
CA LYS A 72 -8.55 -5.17 -2.71
C LYS A 72 -9.30 -3.83 -2.68
N PHE A 73 -9.50 -3.23 -3.86
CA PHE A 73 -10.16 -1.96 -4.09
C PHE A 73 -11.24 -2.15 -5.15
N ASP A 74 -12.33 -1.40 -5.05
CA ASP A 74 -13.50 -1.53 -5.93
C ASP A 74 -13.11 -1.60 -7.41
N ASP A 75 -13.55 -2.69 -8.07
CA ASP A 75 -13.36 -2.99 -9.49
C ASP A 75 -11.91 -2.95 -10.03
N ASN A 76 -10.90 -3.00 -9.15
CA ASN A 76 -9.49 -3.04 -9.54
C ASN A 76 -8.80 -4.34 -9.08
N TRP A 77 -8.39 -5.13 -10.09
CA TRP A 77 -7.72 -6.41 -9.91
C TRP A 77 -6.20 -6.33 -9.70
N ASP A 78 -5.55 -5.16 -9.65
CA ASP A 78 -4.11 -4.97 -9.40
C ASP A 78 -3.59 -5.78 -8.20
N THR A 79 -4.43 -5.93 -7.17
CA THR A 79 -4.15 -6.70 -5.97
C THR A 79 -5.40 -7.48 -5.55
N ALA A 80 -5.28 -8.79 -5.50
CA ALA A 80 -6.32 -9.67 -4.99
C ALA A 80 -6.11 -9.92 -3.49
N ARG A 81 -7.20 -9.90 -2.73
CA ARG A 81 -7.28 -10.44 -1.37
C ARG A 81 -7.71 -11.89 -1.48
N VAL A 82 -6.89 -12.81 -0.96
CA VAL A 82 -7.19 -14.24 -0.90
C VAL A 82 -7.47 -14.60 0.55
N VAL A 83 -8.60 -15.23 0.82
CA VAL A 83 -9.11 -15.51 2.17
C VAL A 83 -9.41 -16.99 2.30
N CYS A 84 -8.96 -17.61 3.40
CA CYS A 84 -9.53 -18.86 3.88
C CYS A 84 -10.78 -18.54 4.73
N PRO A 85 -11.99 -18.94 4.29
CA PRO A 85 -13.22 -18.62 5.00
C PRO A 85 -13.58 -19.62 6.11
N GLN A 86 -12.71 -20.59 6.40
CA GLN A 86 -12.98 -21.65 7.37
C GLN A 86 -13.04 -21.08 8.80
N VAL A 87 -14.17 -21.31 9.46
CA VAL A 87 -14.38 -20.88 10.85
C VAL A 87 -13.37 -21.56 11.78
N GLY A 88 -12.63 -20.77 12.54
CA GLY A 88 -11.59 -21.24 13.46
C GLY A 88 -10.22 -21.46 12.83
N GLN A 89 -10.06 -21.25 11.52
CA GLN A 89 -8.78 -21.21 10.81
C GLN A 89 -8.75 -20.07 9.77
N GLU A 90 -9.38 -18.95 10.08
CA GLU A 90 -9.47 -17.82 9.17
C GLU A 90 -8.11 -17.15 8.95
N TRP A 91 -7.74 -16.95 7.70
CA TRP A 91 -6.57 -16.15 7.34
C TRP A 91 -6.79 -15.45 6.02
N HIS A 92 -6.03 -14.38 5.77
CA HIS A 92 -6.03 -13.69 4.50
C HIS A 92 -4.64 -13.21 4.11
N ILE A 93 -4.43 -13.08 2.81
CA ILE A 93 -3.20 -12.57 2.20
C ILE A 93 -3.53 -11.64 1.03
N LEU A 94 -2.57 -10.79 0.66
CA LEU A 94 -2.67 -9.91 -0.49
C LEU A 94 -1.68 -10.38 -1.56
N VAL A 95 -2.17 -10.53 -2.80
CA VAL A 95 -1.40 -11.03 -3.93
C VAL A 95 -1.48 -10.03 -5.07
N ARG A 96 -0.31 -9.60 -5.58
CA ARG A 96 -0.24 -8.82 -6.82
C ARG A 96 -0.58 -9.75 -7.99
N THR A 97 -1.62 -9.43 -8.74
CA THR A 97 -2.16 -10.32 -9.78
C THR A 97 -1.41 -10.21 -11.09
N GLY A 98 -0.77 -9.06 -11.37
CA GLY A 98 -0.23 -8.77 -12.71
C GLY A 98 -1.31 -8.84 -13.80
N ALA A 99 -2.56 -8.52 -13.44
CA ALA A 99 -3.73 -8.59 -14.32
C ALA A 99 -3.56 -7.69 -15.55
N ILE A 100 -3.92 -8.22 -16.72
CA ILE A 100 -4.04 -7.53 -17.99
C ILE A 100 -5.49 -7.80 -18.45
N THR A 101 -6.32 -6.77 -18.43
CA THR A 101 -7.66 -6.82 -19.05
C THR A 101 -7.47 -6.89 -20.56
N THR A 102 -7.99 -7.93 -21.22
CA THR A 102 -8.08 -7.93 -22.69
C THR A 102 -9.18 -6.95 -23.11
N PRO A 103 -8.87 -5.91 -23.89
CA PRO A 103 -9.89 -4.98 -24.33
C PRO A 103 -10.67 -5.57 -25.51
N ASP A 104 -11.97 -5.81 -25.35
CA ASP A 104 -12.87 -5.72 -26.49
C ASP A 104 -12.93 -4.23 -26.90
N THR A 105 -12.58 -3.93 -28.15
CA THR A 105 -12.69 -2.61 -28.77
C THR A 105 -13.73 -2.70 -29.91
N PRO A 106 -14.49 -1.63 -30.24
CA PRO A 106 -14.00 -0.25 -30.33
C PRO A 106 -14.90 0.77 -29.63
N ASP A 107 -14.28 1.73 -28.95
CA ASP A 107 -14.85 3.08 -28.93
C ASP A 107 -13.77 4.10 -29.29
N THR A 108 -14.03 4.74 -30.41
CA THR A 108 -13.32 5.91 -30.89
C THR A 108 -13.76 7.06 -29.99
N ASN A 109 -13.01 7.28 -28.92
CA ASN A 109 -12.85 8.57 -28.31
C ASN A 109 -11.41 8.64 -27.81
N ASP A 110 -10.53 9.13 -28.69
CA ASP A 110 -9.28 9.78 -28.30
C ASP A 110 -9.63 10.97 -27.39
N SER A 111 -9.90 10.64 -26.15
CA SER A 111 -9.59 11.47 -25.01
C SER A 111 -8.82 10.52 -24.11
N GLU A 112 -7.59 10.22 -24.56
CA GLU A 112 -6.53 9.73 -23.69
C GLU A 112 -6.55 10.69 -22.49
N VAL A 113 -7.19 10.27 -21.41
CA VAL A 113 -7.09 10.96 -20.13
C VAL A 113 -5.64 10.76 -19.75
N ALA A 114 -4.77 11.64 -20.24
CA ALA A 114 -3.36 11.64 -19.98
C ALA A 114 -3.25 11.50 -18.46
N GLY A 115 -2.74 10.35 -18.02
CA GLY A 115 -2.57 10.09 -16.59
C GLY A 115 -1.80 11.26 -15.98
N PRO A 116 -1.98 11.55 -14.68
CA PRO A 116 -1.38 12.73 -14.07
C PRO A 116 0.11 12.78 -14.39
N GLU A 117 0.57 13.91 -14.92
CA GLU A 117 1.97 14.10 -15.28
C GLU A 117 2.83 14.17 -14.02
N VAL A 118 4.02 13.58 -14.07
CA VAL A 118 5.00 13.62 -13.00
C VAL A 118 6.28 14.27 -13.47
N VAL A 119 6.97 14.90 -12.54
CA VAL A 119 8.27 15.50 -12.80
C VAL A 119 9.31 14.40 -12.99
N VAL A 120 10.03 14.43 -14.11
CA VAL A 120 11.18 13.57 -14.41
C VAL A 120 12.44 14.39 -14.58
N LEU A 121 13.59 13.76 -14.40
CA LEU A 121 14.88 14.36 -14.76
C LEU A 121 15.22 14.13 -16.22
N LEU A 122 15.68 15.15 -16.93
CA LEU A 122 16.20 15.04 -18.30
C LEU A 122 17.67 14.62 -18.33
N ALA A 123 18.40 14.83 -17.23
CA ALA A 123 19.80 14.48 -17.09
C ALA A 123 20.07 13.75 -15.77
N SER A 124 21.07 12.87 -15.77
CA SER A 124 21.49 12.18 -14.55
C SER A 124 22.18 13.16 -13.60
N VAL A 125 21.80 13.14 -12.33
CA VAL A 125 22.37 13.99 -11.28
C VAL A 125 23.10 13.15 -10.24
N LYS A 126 24.20 13.69 -9.69
CA LYS A 126 24.93 13.09 -8.59
C LYS A 126 24.31 13.49 -7.25
N ARG A 127 24.54 12.71 -6.20
CA ARG A 127 24.25 13.13 -4.82
C ARG A 127 24.82 14.53 -4.55
N GLY A 128 24.01 15.38 -3.93
CA GLY A 128 24.37 16.75 -3.58
C GLY A 128 24.10 17.77 -4.69
N ALA A 129 23.75 17.35 -5.90
CA ALA A 129 23.40 18.26 -6.99
C ALA A 129 22.12 19.03 -6.68
N ILE A 130 22.07 20.30 -7.10
CA ILE A 130 20.85 21.12 -7.05
C ILE A 130 20.04 20.85 -8.31
N ILE A 131 18.74 20.63 -8.15
CA ILE A 131 17.82 20.46 -9.28
C ILE A 131 17.51 21.84 -9.86
N THR A 132 17.82 22.01 -11.14
CA THR A 132 17.57 23.23 -11.91
C THR A 132 16.43 23.00 -12.90
N ASP A 133 15.87 24.08 -13.42
CA ASP A 133 14.72 24.08 -14.33
C ASP A 133 15.05 23.43 -15.69
N ASP A 134 16.27 23.60 -16.18
CA ASP A 134 16.77 23.06 -17.45
C ASP A 134 16.89 21.54 -17.51
N ILE A 135 16.87 20.85 -16.36
CA ILE A 135 17.03 19.39 -16.27
C ILE A 135 15.77 18.66 -15.79
N VAL A 136 14.60 19.31 -15.82
CA VAL A 136 13.33 18.71 -15.40
C VAL A 136 12.24 18.89 -16.45
N ALA A 137 11.33 17.93 -16.53
CA ALA A 137 10.16 17.99 -17.40
C ALA A 137 8.96 17.29 -16.75
N LEU A 138 7.75 17.64 -17.20
CA LEU A 138 6.55 16.87 -16.92
C LEU A 138 6.38 15.80 -18.00
N THR A 139 6.08 14.57 -17.57
CA THR A 139 5.77 13.46 -18.47
C THR A 139 4.64 12.62 -17.89
N PRO A 140 3.83 11.94 -18.71
CA PRO A 140 2.81 11.02 -18.21
C PRO A 140 3.41 10.00 -17.23
N ALA A 141 2.80 9.84 -16.05
CA ALA A 141 3.30 8.94 -15.02
C ALA A 141 3.43 7.49 -15.51
N PRO A 142 4.64 6.89 -15.52
CA PRO A 142 4.78 5.46 -15.74
C PRO A 142 3.97 4.66 -14.71
N ALA A 143 3.52 3.45 -15.06
CA ALA A 143 2.78 2.59 -14.14
C ALA A 143 3.52 2.43 -12.79
N GLY A 144 2.81 2.67 -11.68
CA GLY A 144 3.37 2.57 -10.32
C GLY A 144 4.29 3.74 -9.89
N SER A 145 4.47 4.77 -10.73
CA SER A 145 5.32 5.92 -10.39
C SER A 145 4.61 6.99 -9.56
N ARG A 146 3.28 7.05 -9.56
CA ARG A 146 2.48 8.11 -8.90
C ARG A 146 2.83 8.33 -7.43
N LEU A 147 3.04 7.24 -6.68
CA LEU A 147 3.26 7.34 -5.24
C LEU A 147 4.60 8.04 -4.93
N GLY A 148 4.48 9.19 -4.26
CA GLY A 148 5.58 10.01 -3.78
C GLY A 148 6.32 10.79 -4.87
N SER A 149 5.79 10.83 -6.10
CA SER A 149 6.31 11.67 -7.19
C SER A 149 5.83 13.11 -7.05
N PHE A 150 6.61 14.04 -7.59
CA PHE A 150 6.19 15.43 -7.73
C PHE A 150 5.36 15.60 -9.00
N TYR A 151 4.37 16.51 -8.94
CA TYR A 151 3.45 16.83 -10.04
C TYR A 151 3.65 18.24 -10.58
N ARG A 152 4.56 18.99 -9.96
CA ARG A 152 4.83 20.41 -10.21
C ARG A 152 6.33 20.62 -10.21
N ILE A 153 6.85 21.30 -11.23
CA ILE A 153 8.29 21.53 -11.40
C ILE A 153 8.83 22.46 -10.30
N GLU A 154 8.03 23.43 -9.88
CA GLU A 154 8.33 24.37 -8.79
C GLU A 154 8.56 23.68 -7.44
N ASP A 155 7.99 22.49 -7.21
CA ASP A 155 8.18 21.74 -5.95
C ASP A 155 9.57 21.06 -5.88
N VAL A 156 10.32 21.05 -7.00
CA VAL A 156 11.61 20.37 -7.12
C VAL A 156 12.78 21.31 -7.41
N ILE A 157 12.55 22.42 -8.12
CA ILE A 157 13.61 23.39 -8.44
C ILE A 157 14.23 23.94 -7.16
N GLY A 158 15.55 24.05 -7.15
CA GLY A 158 16.35 24.55 -6.03
C GLY A 158 16.55 23.53 -4.91
N ARG A 159 15.90 22.36 -4.97
CA ARG A 159 16.13 21.28 -3.98
C ARG A 159 17.40 20.51 -4.31
N ARG A 160 17.98 19.88 -3.29
CA ARG A 160 19.20 19.09 -3.40
C ARG A 160 18.90 17.60 -3.51
N ALA A 161 19.60 16.91 -4.39
CA ALA A 161 19.53 15.46 -4.54
C ALA A 161 20.19 14.76 -3.33
N LYS A 162 19.42 13.91 -2.63
CA LYS A 162 19.91 13.10 -1.50
C LYS A 162 20.75 11.91 -1.96
N GLN A 163 20.60 11.51 -3.22
CA GLN A 163 21.30 10.39 -3.85
C GLN A 163 21.55 10.67 -5.34
N SER A 164 22.31 9.81 -6.01
CA SER A 164 22.41 9.87 -7.47
C SER A 164 21.11 9.40 -8.11
N ILE A 165 20.66 10.09 -9.16
CA ILE A 165 19.38 9.81 -9.84
C ILE A 165 19.64 9.82 -11.34
N SER A 166 19.19 8.78 -12.04
CA SER A 166 19.36 8.68 -13.49
C SER A 166 18.38 9.57 -14.25
N ALA A 167 18.76 9.97 -15.46
CA ALA A 167 17.86 10.59 -16.42
C ALA A 167 16.61 9.71 -16.69
N MET A 168 15.54 10.35 -17.13
CA MET A 168 14.22 9.79 -17.46
C MET A 168 13.50 9.09 -16.31
N GLN A 169 13.95 9.32 -15.06
CA GLN A 169 13.32 8.76 -13.88
C GLN A 169 12.36 9.76 -13.22
N PRO A 170 11.15 9.34 -12.79
CA PRO A 170 10.28 10.16 -11.96
C PRO A 170 10.98 10.59 -10.66
N LEU A 171 10.96 11.90 -10.43
CA LEU A 171 11.52 12.51 -9.24
C LEU A 171 10.56 12.31 -8.08
N LYS A 172 11.05 11.72 -6.99
CA LYS A 172 10.27 11.39 -5.81
C LYS A 172 10.82 12.10 -4.58
N ALA A 173 9.97 12.36 -3.61
CA ALA A 173 10.35 13.03 -2.36
C ALA A 173 11.58 12.38 -1.68
N ARG A 174 11.65 11.04 -1.69
CA ARG A 174 12.78 10.26 -1.14
C ARG A 174 14.12 10.46 -1.88
N HIS A 175 14.09 10.97 -3.11
CA HIS A 175 15.30 11.25 -3.89
C HIS A 175 15.92 12.61 -3.52
N LEU A 176 15.13 13.51 -2.92
CA LEU A 176 15.55 14.86 -2.55
C LEU A 176 15.80 14.96 -1.04
N GLU A 177 16.61 15.93 -0.65
CA GLU A 177 16.74 16.32 0.75
C GLU A 177 15.41 16.85 1.28
N HIS A 178 15.16 16.63 2.57
CA HIS A 178 13.98 17.18 3.23
C HIS A 178 14.11 18.71 3.24
N GLN A 179 13.06 19.38 2.79
CA GLN A 179 12.95 20.82 2.91
C GLN A 179 12.28 21.10 4.24
N TRP A 180 13.10 21.18 5.28
CA TRP A 180 12.64 21.64 6.58
C TRP A 180 12.28 23.12 6.46
N ALA A 181 11.08 23.48 6.92
CA ALA A 181 10.69 24.87 7.04
C ALA A 181 11.50 25.56 8.13
N VAL A 182 11.71 24.83 9.23
CA VAL A 182 12.53 25.24 10.36
C VAL A 182 13.43 24.08 10.81
N GLN A 183 14.63 24.40 11.27
CA GLN A 183 15.62 23.43 11.72
C GLN A 183 15.90 23.55 13.22
N SER A 184 16.38 22.46 13.83
CA SER A 184 16.84 22.47 15.22
C SER A 184 17.87 23.58 15.44
N GLY A 185 17.61 24.39 16.46
CA GLY A 185 18.41 25.53 16.84
C GLY A 185 18.16 26.83 16.07
N GLN A 186 17.30 26.82 15.06
CA GLN A 186 16.93 28.01 14.30
C GLN A 186 16.14 29.01 15.16
N PRO A 187 16.47 30.31 15.15
CA PRO A 187 15.67 31.33 15.81
C PRO A 187 14.39 31.61 15.02
N VAL A 188 13.26 31.67 15.70
CA VAL A 188 11.93 31.94 15.12
C VAL A 188 11.16 32.96 15.96
N GLN A 189 10.21 33.65 15.33
CA GLN A 189 9.23 34.47 16.04
C GLN A 189 8.05 33.61 16.49
N ILE A 190 7.84 33.58 17.79
CA ILE A 190 6.64 33.03 18.42
C ILE A 190 5.60 34.15 18.41
N ILE A 191 4.54 34.00 17.62
CA ILE A 191 3.48 35.00 17.47
C ILE A 191 2.15 34.41 17.94
N GLN A 192 1.55 35.02 18.95
CA GLN A 192 0.21 34.68 19.43
C GLN A 192 -0.74 35.85 19.21
N ARG A 193 -1.91 35.57 18.64
CA ARG A 193 -2.98 36.56 18.47
C ARG A 193 -4.14 36.26 19.40
N LEU A 194 -4.51 37.21 20.24
CA LEU A 194 -5.59 37.10 21.22
C LEU A 194 -6.42 38.38 21.17
N ASN A 195 -7.72 38.27 20.86
CA ASN A 195 -8.68 39.38 20.94
C ASN A 195 -8.22 40.68 20.23
N GLY A 196 -7.55 40.55 19.07
CA GLY A 196 -7.02 41.70 18.33
C GLY A 196 -5.65 42.21 18.76
N PHE A 197 -5.07 41.65 19.84
CA PHE A 197 -3.69 41.91 20.25
C PHE A 197 -2.74 40.86 19.67
N GLU A 198 -1.57 41.28 19.20
CA GLU A 198 -0.48 40.41 18.78
C GLU A 198 0.66 40.48 19.80
N VAL A 199 1.02 39.32 20.36
CA VAL A 199 2.16 39.18 21.26
C VAL A 199 3.23 38.38 20.53
N SER A 200 4.40 38.98 20.35
CA SER A 200 5.55 38.34 19.70
C SER A 200 6.72 38.16 20.66
N SER A 201 7.42 37.03 20.57
CA SER A 201 8.70 36.81 21.25
C SER A 201 9.63 35.97 20.37
N VAL A 202 10.92 35.91 20.70
CA VAL A 202 11.89 35.06 19.99
C VAL A 202 11.98 33.72 20.70
N GLY A 203 12.03 32.65 19.91
CA GLY A 203 12.27 31.30 20.39
C GLY A 203 13.30 30.56 19.54
N LYS A 204 13.76 29.43 20.07
CA LYS A 204 14.69 28.50 19.42
C LYS A 204 14.00 27.16 19.22
N ILE A 205 13.96 26.69 17.98
CA ILE A 205 13.40 25.39 17.61
C ILE A 205 14.25 24.26 18.19
N LEU A 206 13.63 23.18 18.66
CA LEU A 206 14.35 21.99 19.17
C LEU A 206 14.48 20.86 18.14
N GLU A 207 13.61 20.80 17.14
CA GLU A 207 13.56 19.72 16.15
C GLU A 207 13.28 20.23 14.73
N ASP A 208 13.77 19.52 13.72
CA ASP A 208 13.51 19.86 12.32
C ASP A 208 12.03 19.61 11.98
N ALA A 209 11.40 20.54 11.27
CA ALA A 209 9.97 20.43 10.95
C ALA A 209 9.55 21.17 9.68
N GLN A 210 8.41 20.78 9.13
CA GLN A 210 7.76 21.40 7.99
C GLN A 210 6.69 22.42 8.41
N ILE A 211 6.21 23.21 7.45
CA ILE A 211 5.06 24.10 7.69
C ILE A 211 3.84 23.24 8.02
N GLY A 212 3.13 23.57 9.10
CA GLY A 212 1.96 22.83 9.59
C GLY A 212 2.27 21.81 10.69
N ASP A 213 3.55 21.52 10.96
CA ASP A 213 3.94 20.64 12.07
C ASP A 213 3.86 21.37 13.42
N ILE A 214 3.61 20.62 14.49
CA ILE A 214 3.73 21.11 15.87
C ILE A 214 5.14 20.76 16.35
N VAL A 215 5.88 21.78 16.79
CA VAL A 215 7.25 21.65 17.28
C VAL A 215 7.40 22.22 18.68
N THR A 216 8.41 21.72 19.39
CA THR A 216 8.82 22.32 20.66
C THR A 216 9.78 23.49 20.43
N VAL A 217 9.45 24.64 21.02
CA VAL A 217 10.22 25.88 20.90
C VAL A 217 10.57 26.40 22.28
N VAL A 218 11.85 26.68 22.54
CA VAL A 218 12.29 27.34 23.78
C VAL A 218 12.19 28.83 23.60
N ASN A 219 11.36 29.50 24.40
CA ASN A 219 11.29 30.95 24.43
C ASN A 219 12.62 31.53 24.94
N SER A 220 13.30 32.32 24.12
CA SER A 220 14.63 32.85 24.46
C SER A 220 14.62 33.86 25.61
N ARG A 221 13.46 34.44 25.95
CA ARG A 221 13.31 35.38 27.07
C ARG A 221 13.02 34.69 28.39
N SER A 222 12.13 33.69 28.40
CA SER A 222 11.67 33.03 29.63
C SER A 222 12.34 31.68 29.90
N GLY A 223 13.01 31.10 28.91
CA GLY A 223 13.57 29.74 28.98
C GLY A 223 12.54 28.62 28.96
N LYS A 224 11.24 28.94 28.83
CA LYS A 224 10.17 27.94 28.81
C LYS A 224 10.04 27.27 27.45
N GLU A 225 9.79 25.98 27.46
CA GLU A 225 9.39 25.21 26.28
C GLU A 225 7.90 25.43 25.97
N ILE A 226 7.59 25.61 24.70
CA ILE A 226 6.27 25.92 24.18
C ILE A 226 6.05 25.05 22.95
N SER A 227 4.95 24.29 22.93
CA SER A 227 4.48 23.64 21.71
C SER A 227 3.89 24.70 20.78
N ALA A 228 4.36 24.76 19.54
CA ALA A 228 3.94 25.76 18.57
C ALA A 228 3.77 25.14 17.17
N LEU A 229 2.77 25.61 16.44
CA LEU A 229 2.54 25.28 15.04
C LEU A 229 3.49 26.10 14.16
N VAL A 230 4.19 25.45 13.22
CA VAL A 230 5.06 26.12 12.25
C VAL A 230 4.21 26.76 11.14
N GLU A 231 4.17 28.08 11.11
CA GLU A 231 3.43 28.81 10.06
C GLU A 231 4.32 29.17 8.85
N SER A 232 5.62 29.40 9.08
CA SER A 232 6.59 29.68 8.02
C SER A 232 8.02 29.43 8.52
N SER A 233 9.02 29.61 7.65
CA SER A 233 10.42 29.46 8.03
C SER A 233 10.93 30.42 9.11
N LYS A 234 10.16 31.44 9.50
CA LYS A 234 10.55 32.38 10.56
C LYS A 234 9.48 32.56 11.64
N LYS A 235 8.33 31.91 11.51
CA LYS A 235 7.16 32.17 12.35
C LYS A 235 6.53 30.88 12.85
N VAL A 236 6.26 30.85 14.14
CA VAL A 236 5.50 29.79 14.80
C VAL A 236 4.40 30.41 15.68
N SER A 237 3.29 29.72 15.84
CA SER A 237 2.19 30.16 16.72
C SER A 237 1.99 29.16 17.86
N PRO A 238 2.00 29.59 19.14
CA PRO A 238 1.77 28.69 20.27
C PRO A 238 0.42 27.97 20.13
N ILE A 239 0.42 26.66 20.39
CA ILE A 239 -0.83 25.96 20.67
C ILE A 239 -1.15 26.15 22.14
N ALA A 240 -2.34 26.66 22.45
CA ALA A 240 -2.76 26.77 23.83
C ALA A 240 -3.03 25.36 24.36
N ASN A 241 -2.25 24.89 25.33
CA ASN A 241 -2.68 23.79 26.18
C ASN A 241 -3.84 24.31 27.04
N ILE A 242 -5.04 23.84 26.74
CA ILE A 242 -6.20 24.01 27.62
C ILE A 242 -6.00 22.98 28.74
N ASN A 243 -5.39 23.40 29.84
CA ASN A 243 -5.47 22.73 31.14
C ASN A 243 -5.85 23.78 32.19
#